data_AF-A0A164QNN9-F1
#
_entry.id   AF-A0A164QNN9-F1
#
_cell.length_a   1.000
_cell.length_b   1.000
_cell.length_c   1.000
_cell.angle_alpha   90.00
_cell.angle_beta   90.00
_cell.angle_gamma   90.00
#
_symmetry.space_group_name_H-M   'P 1'
#
loop_
_entity.id
_entity.type
_entity.pdbx_description
1 polymer ?
#
loop_
_entity_poly.entity_id
_entity_poly.type
_entity_poly.pdbx_seq_one_letter_code
_entity_poly.pdbx_strand_id
1 'polypeptide(L)'
;MTISAPTKMGVPASTRPRSVLFSVGASLLANLVLWLVGLAAGGSFELTDGGTTTPVAPGGVVMLTVVPIVVGMGLAALISLRWIGVIRIAQVVGVLAPLGTIAMTVDADFDAATTVTLALMHVVIAIVVPIGLESMRRGAA
;
A
#
# COMPACT_ATOMS: atom_id res chain seq x y z
N MET A 1 21.64 34.25 19.14
CA MET A 1 20.77 33.04 19.12
C MET A 1 20.18 32.94 17.72
N THR A 2 20.82 32.21 16.82
CA THR A 2 20.36 32.04 15.42
C THR A 2 19.33 30.92 15.36
N ILE A 3 18.07 31.25 15.08
CA ILE A 3 17.01 30.26 14.85
C ILE A 3 17.27 29.66 13.46
N SER A 4 17.71 28.40 13.41
CA SER A 4 17.78 27.65 12.15
C SER A 4 16.39 27.53 11.55
N ALA A 5 16.24 27.88 10.27
CA ALA A 5 15.00 27.72 9.54
C ALA A 5 14.54 26.25 9.56
N PRO A 6 13.23 25.97 9.68
CA PRO A 6 12.74 24.59 9.70
C PRO A 6 13.06 23.91 8.37
N THR A 7 13.82 22.83 8.43
CA THR A 7 14.02 21.93 7.29
C THR A 7 12.65 21.45 6.82
N LYS A 8 12.19 21.91 5.66
CA LYS A 8 10.98 21.38 5.03
C LYS A 8 11.21 19.91 4.74
N MET A 9 10.64 19.01 5.55
CA MET A 9 10.64 17.57 5.30
C MET A 9 9.79 17.27 4.07
N GLY A 10 10.37 17.49 2.88
CA GLY A 10 9.77 17.13 1.61
C GLY A 10 10.08 15.69 1.25
N VAL A 11 9.20 15.04 0.47
CA VAL A 11 9.47 13.73 -0.12
C VAL A 11 10.73 13.81 -0.99
N PRO A 12 11.78 13.01 -0.74
CA PRO A 12 13.02 13.07 -1.49
C PRO A 12 12.82 12.57 -2.93
N ALA A 13 13.60 13.09 -3.86
CA ALA A 13 13.62 12.63 -5.24
C ALA A 13 14.27 11.24 -5.35
N SER A 14 13.68 10.34 -6.15
CA SER A 14 14.22 8.99 -6.35
C SER A 14 13.99 8.50 -7.77
N THR A 15 14.76 7.48 -8.19
CA THR A 15 14.57 6.86 -9.50
C THR A 15 13.31 6.00 -9.51
N ARG A 16 12.73 5.80 -10.70
CA ARG A 16 11.55 4.94 -10.92
C ARG A 16 11.66 3.56 -10.23
N PRO A 17 12.69 2.74 -10.51
CA PRO A 17 12.79 1.41 -9.90
C PRO A 17 12.97 1.49 -8.37
N ARG A 18 13.75 2.46 -7.85
CA ARG A 18 13.91 2.64 -6.39
C ARG A 18 12.60 3.01 -5.72
N SER A 19 11.78 3.84 -6.36
CA SER A 19 10.48 4.26 -5.83
C SER A 19 9.50 3.09 -5.75
N VAL A 20 9.49 2.21 -6.76
CA VAL A 20 8.67 0.98 -6.75
C VAL A 20 9.16 0.03 -5.67
N LEU A 21 10.47 -0.29 -5.64
CA LEU A 21 11.04 -1.19 -4.64
C LEU A 21 10.80 -0.69 -3.21
N PHE A 22 10.99 0.61 -2.97
CA PHE A 22 10.72 1.22 -1.67
C PHE A 22 9.25 1.04 -1.27
N SER A 23 8.32 1.32 -2.18
CA SER A 23 6.89 1.24 -1.88
C SER A 23 6.46 -0.20 -1.57
N VAL A 24 6.95 -1.17 -2.36
CA VAL A 24 6.72 -2.59 -2.11
C VAL A 24 7.27 -3.00 -0.74
N GLY A 25 8.54 -2.68 -0.47
CA GLY A 25 9.19 -3.07 0.79
C GLY A 25 8.55 -2.43 2.02
N ALA A 26 8.26 -1.13 1.95
CA ALA A 26 7.65 -0.38 3.06
C ALA A 26 6.22 -0.87 3.34
N SER A 27 5.38 -1.02 2.30
CA SER A 27 4.01 -1.53 2.47
C SER A 27 4.01 -2.98 2.96
N LEU A 28 4.85 -3.84 2.38
CA LEU A 28 4.90 -5.25 2.79
C LEU A 28 5.33 -5.38 4.25
N LEU A 29 6.40 -4.69 4.64
CA LEU A 29 6.88 -4.75 6.03
C LEU A 29 5.82 -4.24 7.01
N ALA A 30 5.22 -3.09 6.73
CA ALA A 30 4.17 -2.53 7.58
C ALA A 30 2.94 -3.45 7.66
N ASN A 31 2.53 -4.05 6.55
CA ASN A 31 1.41 -4.99 6.53
C ASN A 31 1.73 -6.28 7.27
N LEU A 32 2.94 -6.81 7.18
CA LEU A 32 3.35 -7.97 7.97
C LEU A 32 3.39 -7.66 9.47
N VAL A 33 3.83 -6.46 9.86
CA VAL A 33 3.74 -6.01 11.26
C VAL A 33 2.29 -5.92 11.72
N LEU A 34 1.41 -5.31 10.92
CA LEU A 34 -0.03 -5.25 11.22
C LEU A 34 -0.65 -6.64 11.33
N TRP A 35 -0.28 -7.57 10.46
CA TRP A 35 -0.73 -8.95 10.53
C TRP A 35 -0.33 -9.60 11.86
N LEU A 36 0.93 -9.47 12.28
CA LEU A 36 1.39 -10.00 13.56
C LEU A 36 0.65 -9.38 14.75
N VAL A 37 0.35 -8.08 14.69
CA VAL A 37 -0.47 -7.39 15.71
C VAL A 37 -1.90 -7.91 15.73
N GLY A 38 -2.53 -8.08 14.57
CA GLY A 38 -3.89 -8.62 14.48
C GLY A 38 -3.97 -10.07 14.96
N LEU A 39 -2.93 -10.87 14.69
CA LEU A 39 -2.84 -12.25 15.17
C LEU A 39 -2.71 -12.28 16.70
N ALA A 40 -1.88 -11.40 17.28
CA ALA A 40 -1.78 -11.23 18.72
C ALA A 40 -3.07 -10.70 19.36
N ALA A 41 -3.89 -9.97 18.61
CA ALA A 41 -5.22 -9.51 19.02
C ALA A 41 -6.33 -10.57 18.85
N GLY A 42 -6.00 -11.78 18.38
CA GLY A 42 -6.93 -12.90 18.24
C GLY A 42 -7.62 -13.01 16.88
N GLY A 43 -7.20 -12.25 15.86
CA GLY A 43 -7.73 -12.38 14.50
C GLY A 43 -7.36 -13.74 13.88
N SER A 44 -8.33 -14.43 13.28
CA SER A 44 -8.11 -15.74 12.66
C SER A 44 -7.43 -15.64 11.30
N PHE A 45 -7.64 -14.54 10.56
CA PHE A 45 -7.25 -14.40 9.15
C PHE A 45 -7.73 -15.57 8.28
N GLU A 46 -8.94 -16.03 8.55
CA GLU A 46 -9.63 -17.05 7.77
C GLU A 46 -10.87 -16.44 7.12
N LEU A 47 -11.02 -16.68 5.82
CA LEU A 47 -12.22 -16.32 5.07
C LEU A 47 -13.13 -17.53 4.99
N THR A 48 -14.37 -17.39 5.44
CA THR A 48 -15.41 -18.39 5.20
C THR A 48 -16.26 -17.97 4.01
N ASP A 49 -16.27 -18.80 2.97
CA ASP A 49 -17.10 -18.59 1.78
C ASP A 49 -17.82 -19.90 1.42
N GLY A 50 -19.15 -19.85 1.34
CA GLY A 50 -19.98 -21.03 1.04
C GLY A 50 -19.76 -22.23 1.97
N GLY A 51 -19.40 -21.99 3.24
CA GLY A 51 -19.09 -23.03 4.22
C GLY A 51 -17.68 -23.62 4.11
N THR A 52 -16.84 -23.09 3.23
CA THR A 52 -15.42 -23.45 3.13
C THR A 52 -14.56 -22.37 3.77
N THR A 53 -13.71 -22.75 4.71
CA THR A 53 -12.78 -21.85 5.40
C THR A 53 -11.41 -21.92 4.74
N THR A 54 -10.87 -20.77 4.34
CA THR A 54 -9.54 -20.67 3.72
C THR A 54 -8.67 -19.62 4.40
N PRO A 55 -7.38 -19.90 4.64
CA PRO A 55 -6.48 -18.92 5.26
C PRO A 55 -6.11 -17.82 4.26
N VAL A 56 -6.28 -16.56 4.65
CA VAL A 56 -5.88 -15.39 3.84
C VAL A 56 -4.51 -14.84 4.22
N ALA A 57 -3.93 -15.27 5.33
CA ALA A 57 -2.60 -14.86 5.78
C ALA A 57 -1.70 -16.06 6.13
N PRO A 58 -0.36 -15.90 6.04
CA PRO A 58 0.38 -14.72 5.56
C PRO A 58 0.46 -14.62 4.03
N GLY A 59 0.19 -15.71 3.31
CA GLY A 59 0.40 -15.78 1.85
C GLY A 59 -0.41 -14.74 1.07
N GLY A 60 -1.70 -14.57 1.41
CA GLY A 60 -2.56 -13.58 0.78
C GLY A 60 -2.10 -12.15 1.07
N VAL A 61 -1.69 -11.83 2.31
CA VAL A 61 -1.14 -10.51 2.67
C VAL A 61 0.08 -10.16 1.81
N VAL A 62 1.01 -11.10 1.62
CA VAL A 62 2.20 -10.90 0.78
C VAL A 62 1.79 -10.67 -0.68
N MET A 63 0.98 -11.57 -1.25
CA MET A 63 0.62 -11.50 -2.67
C MET A 63 -0.22 -10.27 -3.00
N LEU A 64 -1.24 -9.98 -2.18
CA LEU A 64 -2.16 -8.85 -2.38
C LEU A 64 -1.53 -7.49 -2.01
N THR A 65 -0.39 -7.48 -1.32
CA THR A 65 0.40 -6.24 -1.18
C THR A 65 1.35 -6.07 -2.36
N VAL A 66 2.14 -7.09 -2.69
CA VAL A 66 3.23 -6.98 -3.66
C VAL A 66 2.72 -6.84 -5.08
N VAL A 67 1.80 -7.72 -5.50
CA VAL A 67 1.37 -7.79 -6.91
C VAL A 67 0.68 -6.51 -7.36
N PRO A 68 -0.33 -5.96 -6.64
CA PRO A 68 -0.99 -4.73 -7.07
C PRO A 68 -0.06 -3.52 -7.10
N ILE A 69 0.87 -3.41 -6.13
CA ILE A 69 1.84 -2.30 -6.10
C ILE A 69 2.82 -2.39 -7.26
N VAL A 70 3.43 -3.57 -7.50
CA VAL A 70 4.38 -3.78 -8.59
C VAL A 70 3.72 -3.51 -9.93
N VAL A 71 2.51 -4.05 -10.15
CA VAL A 71 1.77 -3.87 -11.41
C VAL A 71 1.35 -2.40 -11.57
N GLY A 72 0.65 -1.84 -10.58
CA GLY A 72 0.11 -0.48 -10.66
C GLY A 72 1.22 0.58 -10.78
N MET A 73 2.19 0.58 -9.87
CA MET A 73 3.29 1.54 -9.93
C MET A 73 4.27 1.23 -11.07
N GLY A 74 4.47 -0.04 -11.44
CA GLY A 74 5.31 -0.43 -12.57
C GLY A 74 4.74 0.10 -13.89
N LEU A 75 3.44 -0.07 -14.13
CA LEU A 75 2.76 0.51 -15.30
C LEU A 75 2.87 2.03 -15.29
N ALA A 76 2.62 2.69 -14.16
CA ALA A 76 2.78 4.14 -14.03
C ALA A 76 4.22 4.59 -14.34
N ALA A 77 5.22 3.85 -13.85
CA ALA A 77 6.62 4.12 -14.11
C ALA A 77 6.97 3.99 -15.60
N LEU A 78 6.47 2.95 -16.28
CA LEU A 78 6.70 2.73 -17.71
C LEU A 78 6.03 3.83 -18.56
N ILE A 79 4.76 4.15 -18.29
CA ILE A 79 4.03 5.19 -19.03
C ILE A 79 4.67 6.57 -18.79
N SER A 80 5.20 6.81 -17.58
CA SER A 80 5.87 8.06 -17.24
C SER A 80 7.17 8.32 -18.02
N LEU A 81 7.71 7.33 -18.73
CA LEU A 81 8.82 7.54 -19.66
C LEU A 81 8.39 8.38 -20.86
N ARG A 82 7.13 8.31 -21.26
CA ARG A 82 6.57 9.07 -22.40
C ARG A 82 5.72 10.25 -21.98
N TRP A 83 5.05 10.15 -20.82
CA TRP A 83 4.15 11.19 -20.30
C TRP A 83 4.15 11.22 -18.77
N ILE A 84 4.86 12.20 -18.19
CA ILE A 84 5.01 12.33 -16.73
C ILE A 84 3.68 12.65 -16.00
N GLY A 85 2.69 13.20 -16.72
CA GLY A 85 1.38 13.54 -16.15
C GLY A 85 0.62 12.33 -15.58
N VAL A 86 0.88 11.12 -16.09
CA VAL A 86 0.27 9.87 -15.61
C VAL A 86 0.49 9.66 -14.11
N ILE A 87 1.60 10.15 -13.54
CA ILE A 87 1.93 9.95 -12.13
C ILE A 87 0.90 10.61 -11.21
N ARG A 88 0.29 11.74 -11.61
CA ARG A 88 -0.78 12.38 -10.82
C ARG A 88 -2.04 11.53 -10.80
N ILE A 89 -2.41 10.93 -11.93
CA ILE A 89 -3.55 10.03 -12.02
C ILE A 89 -3.28 8.78 -11.18
N ALA A 90 -2.08 8.21 -11.30
CA ALA A 90 -1.66 7.05 -10.52
C ALA A 90 -1.67 7.32 -9.01
N GLN A 91 -1.37 8.55 -8.56
CA GLN A 91 -1.48 8.93 -7.14
C GLN A 91 -2.93 8.87 -6.67
N VAL A 92 -3.87 9.42 -7.43
CA VAL A 92 -5.30 9.38 -7.08
C VAL A 92 -5.80 7.94 -7.06
N VAL A 93 -5.49 7.16 -8.10
CA VAL A 93 -5.86 5.73 -8.17
C VAL A 93 -5.21 4.95 -7.03
N GLY A 94 -3.94 5.23 -6.71
CA GLY A 94 -3.20 4.59 -5.63
C GLY A 94 -3.73 4.87 -4.22
N VAL A 95 -4.57 5.91 -4.05
CA VAL A 95 -5.36 6.15 -2.83
C VAL A 95 -6.70 5.47 -2.93
N LEU A 96 -7.46 5.73 -3.99
CA LEU A 96 -8.86 5.35 -4.08
C LEU A 96 -9.05 3.84 -4.25
N ALA A 97 -8.21 3.17 -5.03
CA ALA A 97 -8.32 1.74 -5.27
C ALA A 97 -8.21 0.92 -3.97
N PRO A 98 -7.13 1.03 -3.16
CA PRO A 98 -7.03 0.26 -1.92
C PRO A 98 -8.09 0.66 -0.89
N LEU A 99 -8.47 1.94 -0.79
CA LEU A 99 -9.55 2.33 0.12
C LEU A 99 -10.90 1.78 -0.32
N GLY A 100 -11.14 1.69 -1.63
CA GLY A 100 -12.35 1.09 -2.19
C GLY A 100 -12.46 -0.41 -1.89
N THR A 101 -11.34 -1.14 -1.90
CA THR A 101 -11.35 -2.58 -1.59
C THR A 101 -11.63 -2.90 -0.13
N ILE A 102 -11.53 -1.91 0.78
CA ILE A 102 -11.98 -2.07 2.17
C ILE A 102 -13.47 -2.42 2.23
N ALA A 103 -14.30 -1.91 1.32
CA ALA A 103 -15.72 -2.26 1.29
C ALA A 103 -15.92 -3.78 1.14
N MET A 104 -15.11 -4.43 0.29
CA MET A 104 -15.14 -5.90 0.13
C MET A 104 -14.60 -6.63 1.37
N THR A 105 -13.63 -6.06 2.08
CA THR A 105 -13.12 -6.64 3.34
C THR A 105 -14.18 -6.58 4.45
N VAL A 106 -14.98 -5.51 4.49
CA VAL A 106 -16.05 -5.34 5.49
C VAL A 106 -17.26 -6.23 5.18
N ASP A 107 -17.56 -6.45 3.90
CA ASP A 107 -18.66 -7.32 3.47
C ASP A 107 -18.29 -8.82 3.56
N ALA A 108 -17.00 -9.14 3.63
CA ALA A 108 -16.51 -10.49 3.81
C ALA A 108 -16.73 -10.98 5.26
N ASP A 109 -17.03 -12.27 5.41
CA ASP A 109 -17.34 -12.91 6.69
C ASP A 109 -16.07 -13.23 7.51
N PHE A 110 -15.35 -12.16 7.88
CA PHE A 110 -14.20 -12.22 8.77
C PHE A 110 -14.61 -11.90 10.22
N ASP A 111 -13.81 -12.36 11.18
CA ASP A 111 -13.92 -11.84 12.55
C ASP A 111 -13.55 -10.35 12.61
N ALA A 112 -13.97 -9.67 13.68
CA ALA A 112 -13.79 -8.23 13.84
C ALA A 112 -12.31 -7.81 13.85
N ALA A 113 -11.43 -8.56 14.50
CA ALA A 113 -10.00 -8.23 14.59
C ALA A 113 -9.31 -8.38 13.23
N THR A 114 -9.65 -9.45 12.49
CA THR A 114 -9.20 -9.66 11.10
C THR A 114 -9.70 -8.55 10.18
N THR A 115 -10.98 -8.20 10.24
CA THR A 115 -11.59 -7.14 9.41
C THR A 115 -10.87 -5.80 9.59
N VAL A 116 -10.70 -5.37 10.85
CA VAL A 116 -10.02 -4.11 11.17
C VAL A 116 -8.57 -4.15 10.70
N THR A 117 -7.86 -5.26 10.94
CA THR A 117 -6.46 -5.40 10.57
C THR A 117 -6.26 -5.34 9.05
N LEU A 118 -7.07 -6.08 8.28
CA LEU A 118 -7.03 -6.08 6.82
C LEU A 118 -7.42 -4.71 6.24
N ALA A 119 -8.40 -4.01 6.84
CA ALA A 119 -8.74 -2.65 6.43
C ALA A 119 -7.57 -1.68 6.64
N LEU A 120 -6.86 -1.76 7.77
CA LEU A 120 -5.68 -0.94 8.04
C LEU A 120 -4.53 -1.21 7.07
N MET A 121 -4.33 -2.45 6.61
CA MET A 121 -3.34 -2.77 5.59
C MET A 121 -3.60 -2.04 4.27
N HIS A 122 -4.87 -1.85 3.90
CA HIS A 122 -5.23 -1.05 2.72
C HIS A 122 -4.92 0.43 2.92
N VAL A 123 -5.14 0.95 4.13
CA VAL A 123 -4.78 2.33 4.49
C VAL A 123 -3.25 2.54 4.38
N VAL A 124 -2.44 1.57 4.80
CA VAL A 124 -0.98 1.61 4.62
C VAL A 124 -0.63 1.77 3.14
N ILE A 125 -1.22 0.97 2.25
CA ILE A 125 -0.98 1.07 0.80
C ILE A 125 -1.41 2.45 0.27
N ALA A 126 -2.58 2.93 0.68
CA ALA A 126 -3.13 4.24 0.29
C ALA A 126 -2.23 5.41 0.71
N ILE A 127 -1.37 5.24 1.72
CA ILE A 127 -0.40 6.26 2.16
C ILE A 127 0.93 6.08 1.44
N VAL A 128 1.47 4.86 1.40
CA VAL A 128 2.83 4.59 0.89
C VAL A 128 2.92 4.79 -0.62
N VAL A 129 1.92 4.34 -1.38
CA VAL A 129 1.95 4.41 -2.86
C VAL A 129 2.02 5.86 -3.37
N PRO A 130 1.18 6.81 -2.91
CA PRO A 130 1.31 8.21 -3.32
C PRO A 130 2.64 8.86 -2.96
N ILE A 131 3.23 8.51 -1.81
CA ILE A 131 4.57 8.97 -1.41
C ILE A 131 5.63 8.46 -2.38
N GLY A 132 5.61 7.17 -2.71
CA GLY A 132 6.52 6.58 -3.69
C GLY A 132 6.38 7.19 -5.08
N LEU A 133 5.15 7.41 -5.54
CA LEU A 133 4.86 8.08 -6.81
C LEU A 133 5.29 9.56 -6.81
N GLU A 134 5.14 10.28 -5.70
CA GLU A 134 5.62 11.67 -5.57
C GLU A 134 7.15 11.73 -5.60
N SER A 135 7.83 10.80 -4.92
CA SER A 135 9.29 10.65 -4.98
C SER A 135 9.79 10.42 -6.40
N MET A 136 9.11 9.53 -7.13
CA MET A 136 9.38 9.23 -8.54
C MET A 136 9.18 10.44 -9.44
N ARG A 137 8.07 11.18 -9.25
CA ARG A 137 7.77 12.39 -10.03
C ARG A 137 8.84 13.46 -9.83
N ARG A 138 9.29 13.66 -8.59
CA ARG A 138 10.34 14.62 -8.25
C ARG A 138 11.72 14.24 -8.78
N GLY A 139 12.01 12.94 -8.89
CA GLY A 139 13.25 12.46 -9.50
C GLY A 139 13.25 12.43 -11.03
N ALA A 140 12.08 12.65 -11.66
CA ALA A 140 11.93 12.70 -13.10
C ALA A 140 11.70 14.12 -13.66
N ALA A 141 11.44 15.09 -12.77
CA ALA A 141 11.31 16.52 -13.09
C ALA A 141 12.68 17.20 -12.95
#